data_AF-A0AAV4DY77-F1
#
_entry.id   AF-A0AAV4DY77-F1
#
_cell.length_a   1.000
_cell.length_b   1.000
_cell.length_c   1.000
_cell.angle_alpha   90.00
_cell.angle_beta   90.00
_cell.angle_gamma   90.00
#
_symmetry.space_group_name_H-M   'P 1'
#
loop_
_entity.id
_entity.type
_entity.pdbx_description
1 polymer ?
#
loop_
_entity_poly.entity_id
_entity_poly.type
_entity_poly.pdbx_seq_one_letter_code
_entity_poly.pdbx_strand_id
1 'polypeptide(L)'
;MTDEILALCDQRRSLKKRKKESEDSKQYRETNLKVKRSIKEATEKWLEDQCEDIENSLKHNNSNKAYKIVKELIDTKQARATTIESKEGKCLTEEKEILERWTEYCSELYTHVATGKDPNVSHP
;
A
#
# COMPACT_ATOMS: atom_id res chain seq x y z
N MET A 1 -10.06 13.50 2.91
CA MET A 1 -11.03 13.08 1.88
C MET A 1 -12.38 13.66 2.27
N THR A 2 -13.06 14.38 1.38
CA THR A 2 -14.32 15.08 1.70
C THR A 2 -15.53 14.16 1.49
N ASP A 3 -16.61 14.41 2.23
CA ASP A 3 -17.87 13.66 2.12
C ASP A 3 -18.46 13.69 0.70
N GLU A 4 -18.23 14.79 -0.02
CA GLU A 4 -18.63 14.95 -1.42
C GLU A 4 -17.91 13.98 -2.37
N ILE A 5 -16.60 13.77 -2.19
CA ILE A 5 -15.83 12.82 -3.01
C ILE A 5 -16.30 11.38 -2.73
N LEU A 6 -16.63 11.07 -1.48
CA LEU A 6 -17.19 9.78 -1.08
C LEU A 6 -18.55 9.54 -1.75
N ALA A 7 -19.45 10.52 -1.70
CA ALA A 7 -20.74 10.46 -2.38
C ALA A 7 -20.61 10.26 -3.90
N LEU A 8 -19.68 10.96 -4.56
CA LEU A 8 -19.39 10.77 -5.98
C LEU A 8 -18.82 9.38 -6.29
N CYS A 9 -18.02 8.81 -5.38
CA CYS A 9 -17.50 7.46 -5.52
C CYS A 9 -18.61 6.41 -5.44
N ASP A 10 -19.59 6.61 -4.55
CA ASP A 10 -20.74 5.73 -4.41
C ASP A 10 -21.69 5.83 -5.62
N GLN A 11 -21.93 7.05 -6.11
CA GLN A 11 -22.67 7.28 -7.36
C GLN A 11 -21.97 6.60 -8.56
N ARG A 12 -20.65 6.71 -8.66
CA ARG A 12 -19.88 5.99 -9.70
C ARG A 12 -20.05 4.47 -9.56
N ARG A 13 -20.07 3.96 -8.32
CA ARG A 13 -20.20 2.53 -8.02
C ARG A 13 -21.58 1.99 -8.40
N SER A 14 -22.65 2.76 -8.16
CA SER A 14 -24.01 2.39 -8.56
C SER A 14 -24.19 2.39 -10.08
N LEU A 15 -23.70 3.43 -10.77
CA LEU A 15 -23.73 3.53 -12.23
C LEU A 15 -22.91 2.42 -12.92
N LYS A 16 -21.79 2.00 -12.32
CA LYS A 16 -21.00 0.86 -12.83
C LYS A 16 -21.81 -0.44 -12.85
N LYS A 17 -22.68 -0.67 -11.86
CA LYS A 17 -23.53 -1.86 -11.78
C LYS A 17 -24.65 -1.87 -12.84
N ARG A 18 -25.11 -0.68 -13.25
CA ARG A 18 -26.24 -0.49 -14.18
C ARG A 18 -25.84 -0.13 -15.63
N LYS A 19 -24.54 -0.11 -15.92
CA LYS A 19 -23.90 0.31 -17.19
C LYS A 19 -24.34 -0.42 -18.48
N LYS A 20 -25.34 -1.32 -18.44
CA LYS A 20 -25.87 -1.99 -19.64
C LYS A 20 -26.72 -1.06 -20.51
N GLU A 21 -27.24 0.04 -19.96
CA GLU A 21 -27.98 1.07 -20.70
C GLU A 21 -27.09 2.18 -21.26
N SER A 22 -27.43 2.68 -22.46
CA SER A 22 -26.67 3.73 -23.17
C SER A 22 -26.54 5.02 -22.36
N GLU A 23 -27.60 5.39 -21.62
CA GLU A 23 -27.64 6.62 -20.81
C GLU A 23 -26.79 6.50 -19.53
N ASP A 24 -26.90 5.37 -18.82
CA ASP A 24 -26.09 5.06 -17.63
C ASP A 24 -24.59 4.98 -17.95
N SER A 25 -24.23 4.59 -19.17
CA SER A 25 -22.83 4.60 -19.65
C SER A 25 -22.26 6.01 -19.78
N LYS A 26 -23.03 6.97 -20.32
CA LYS A 26 -22.63 8.38 -20.40
C LYS A 26 -22.49 8.98 -19.00
N GLN A 27 -23.49 8.77 -18.14
CA GLN A 27 -23.50 9.30 -16.78
C GLN A 27 -22.39 8.70 -15.92
N TYR A 28 -22.04 7.42 -16.14
CA TYR A 28 -20.86 6.80 -15.53
C TYR A 28 -19.57 7.52 -15.95
N ARG A 29 -19.40 7.82 -17.25
CA ARG A 29 -18.20 8.49 -17.76
C ARG A 29 -18.04 9.88 -17.15
N GLU A 30 -19.11 10.65 -17.10
CA GLU A 30 -19.12 11.99 -16.49
C GLU A 30 -18.82 11.92 -14.99
N THR A 31 -19.50 11.04 -14.25
CA THR A 31 -19.29 10.87 -12.80
C THR A 31 -17.85 10.40 -12.52
N ASN A 32 -17.30 9.50 -13.33
CA ASN A 32 -15.92 9.05 -13.20
C ASN A 32 -14.90 10.17 -13.47
N LEU A 33 -15.17 11.07 -14.43
CA LEU A 33 -14.34 12.25 -14.67
C LEU A 33 -14.40 13.23 -13.49
N LYS A 34 -15.60 13.47 -12.94
CA LYS A 34 -15.78 14.31 -11.75
C LYS A 34 -15.01 13.75 -10.56
N VAL A 35 -15.16 12.46 -10.25
CA VAL A 35 -14.40 11.77 -9.19
C VAL A 35 -12.90 11.98 -9.36
N LYS A 36 -12.37 11.77 -10.58
CA LYS A 36 -10.94 11.94 -10.85
C LYS A 36 -10.47 13.38 -10.62
N ARG A 37 -11.24 14.38 -11.08
CA ARG A 37 -10.92 15.80 -10.85
C ARG A 37 -10.94 16.15 -9.37
N SER A 38 -12.01 15.80 -8.66
CA SER A 38 -12.14 16.11 -7.24
C SER A 38 -11.06 15.41 -6.39
N ILE A 39 -10.68 14.17 -6.73
CA ILE A 39 -9.54 13.51 -6.07
C ILE A 39 -8.24 14.26 -6.34
N LYS A 40 -8.01 14.69 -7.58
CA LYS A 40 -6.81 15.45 -7.96
C LYS A 40 -6.75 16.76 -7.19
N GLU A 41 -7.82 17.55 -7.21
CA GLU A 41 -7.92 18.83 -6.48
C GLU A 41 -7.74 18.64 -4.97
N ALA A 42 -8.35 17.61 -4.38
CA ALA A 42 -8.16 17.31 -2.96
C ALA A 42 -6.73 16.89 -2.61
N THR A 43 -6.06 16.19 -3.54
CA THR A 43 -4.66 15.79 -3.36
C THR A 43 -3.73 17.00 -3.48
N GLU A 44 -3.96 17.87 -4.46
CA GLU A 44 -3.22 19.13 -4.64
C GLU A 44 -3.39 20.03 -3.41
N LYS A 45 -4.63 20.22 -2.94
CA LYS A 45 -4.90 21.00 -1.74
C LYS A 45 -4.19 20.43 -0.51
N TRP A 46 -4.25 19.11 -0.32
CA TRP A 46 -3.56 18.47 0.80
C TRP A 46 -2.05 18.68 0.72
N LEU A 47 -1.44 18.56 -0.47
CA LEU A 47 -0.01 18.85 -0.66
C LEU A 47 0.33 20.31 -0.37
N GLU A 48 -0.52 21.24 -0.79
CA GLU A 48 -0.35 22.68 -0.53
C GLU A 48 -0.40 22.97 0.99
N ASP A 49 -1.35 22.39 1.71
CA ASP A 49 -1.44 22.47 3.17
C ASP A 49 -0.15 21.94 3.83
N GLN A 50 0.42 20.84 3.33
CA GLN A 50 1.70 20.31 3.83
C GLN A 50 2.89 21.23 3.55
N CYS A 51 2.94 21.86 2.37
CA CYS A 51 3.96 22.85 2.02
C CYS A 51 3.88 24.08 2.92
N GLU A 52 2.67 24.59 3.16
CA GLU A 52 2.45 25.73 4.05
C GLU A 52 2.90 25.42 5.48
N ASP A 53 2.60 24.21 5.98
CA ASP A 53 3.04 23.75 7.30
C ASP A 53 4.57 23.66 7.41
N ILE A 54 5.26 23.22 6.35
CA ILE A 54 6.72 23.18 6.29
C ILE A 54 7.27 24.61 6.34
N GLU A 55 6.78 25.51 5.49
CA GLU A 55 7.23 26.90 5.43
C GLU A 55 7.03 27.61 6.77
N ASN A 56 5.86 27.45 7.38
CA ASN A 56 5.55 28.02 8.68
C ASN A 56 6.46 27.44 9.77
N SER A 57 6.74 26.14 9.73
CA SER A 57 7.66 25.51 10.67
C SER A 57 9.08 26.06 10.54
N LEU A 58 9.57 26.27 9.31
CA LEU A 58 10.89 26.85 9.05
C LEU A 58 10.98 28.32 9.48
N LYS A 59 9.94 29.12 9.20
CA LYS A 59 9.85 30.54 9.64
C LYS A 59 9.96 30.68 11.17
N HIS A 60 9.44 29.72 11.92
CA HIS A 60 9.48 29.73 13.39
C HIS A 60 10.66 28.94 13.97
N ASN A 61 11.73 28.70 13.19
CA ASN A 61 12.92 27.92 13.60
C ASN A 61 12.61 26.49 14.09
N ASN A 62 11.48 25.90 13.70
CA ASN A 62 11.10 24.53 14.01
C ASN A 62 11.50 23.57 12.87
N SER A 63 12.80 23.52 12.58
CA SER A 63 13.37 22.69 11.51
C SER A 63 13.12 21.19 11.72
N ASN A 64 13.00 20.74 12.98
CA ASN A 64 12.69 19.36 13.30
C ASN A 64 11.28 18.96 12.83
N LYS A 65 10.27 19.82 13.07
CA LYS A 65 8.90 19.58 12.57
C LYS A 65 8.87 19.57 11.04
N ALA A 66 9.53 20.54 10.39
CA ALA A 66 9.62 20.59 8.93
C ALA A 66 10.25 19.31 8.35
N TYR A 67 11.36 18.84 8.92
CA TYR A 67 12.03 17.63 8.46
C TYR A 67 11.17 16.37 8.65
N LYS A 68 10.39 16.27 9.74
CA LYS A 68 9.45 15.16 9.95
C LYS A 68 8.38 15.11 8.86
N ILE A 69 7.75 16.24 8.53
CA ILE A 69 6.73 16.31 7.48
C ILE A 69 7.34 15.90 6.14
N VAL A 70 8.50 16.44 5.78
CA VAL A 70 9.23 16.08 4.55
C VAL A 70 9.54 14.58 4.53
N LYS A 71 9.99 14.02 5.66
CA LYS A 71 10.25 12.59 5.78
C LYS A 71 8.98 11.77 5.57
N GLU A 72 7.86 12.15 6.17
CA GLU A 72 6.57 11.46 6.00
C GLU A 72 6.06 11.51 4.55
N LEU A 73 6.33 12.59 3.82
CA LEU A 73 5.98 12.72 2.40
C LEU A 73 6.82 11.85 1.48
N ILE A 74 8.11 11.70 1.77
CA ILE A 74 9.07 10.96 0.94
C ILE A 74 9.13 9.47 1.31
N ASP A 75 8.81 9.14 2.57
CA ASP A 75 8.83 7.77 3.07
C ASP A 75 7.78 6.93 2.34
N THR A 76 8.21 6.28 1.28
CA THR A 76 7.46 5.24 0.61
C THR A 76 7.45 4.05 1.56
N LYS A 77 6.40 3.96 2.39
CA LYS A 77 6.15 2.79 3.22
C LYS A 77 6.10 1.56 2.31
N GLN A 78 7.23 0.86 2.19
CA GLN A 78 7.25 -0.46 1.60
C GLN A 78 6.29 -1.29 2.42
N ALA A 79 5.22 -1.78 1.78
CA ALA A 79 4.45 -2.85 2.36
C ALA A 79 5.45 -3.96 2.68
N ARG A 80 5.63 -4.27 3.97
CA ARG A 80 6.42 -5.45 4.34
C ARG A 80 5.79 -6.62 3.60
N ALA A 81 6.61 -7.42 2.92
CA ALA A 81 6.12 -8.63 2.28
C ALA A 81 5.57 -9.55 3.37
N THR A 82 4.26 -9.48 3.59
CA THR A 82 3.54 -10.37 4.52
C THR A 82 3.24 -11.72 3.88
N THR A 83 3.75 -11.96 2.66
CA THR A 83 3.47 -13.17 1.90
C THR A 83 4.74 -14.00 1.77
N ILE A 84 4.66 -15.27 2.18
CA ILE A 84 5.76 -16.24 2.07
C ILE A 84 5.32 -17.40 1.18
N GLU A 85 6.23 -17.98 0.41
CA GLU A 85 5.96 -19.15 -0.41
C GLU A 85 6.02 -20.44 0.44
N SER A 86 4.94 -21.22 0.39
CA SER A 86 4.92 -22.60 0.88
C SER A 86 5.91 -23.47 0.10
N LYS A 87 6.18 -24.67 0.60
CA LYS A 87 7.08 -25.62 -0.06
C LYS A 87 6.59 -26.05 -1.45
N GLU A 88 5.29 -26.03 -1.67
CA GLU A 88 4.62 -26.38 -2.92
C GLU A 88 4.45 -25.19 -3.89
N GLY A 89 5.02 -24.03 -3.55
CA GLY A 89 4.98 -22.86 -4.42
C GLY A 89 3.75 -21.96 -4.27
N LYS A 90 2.90 -22.21 -3.27
CA LYS A 90 1.69 -21.40 -2.98
C LYS A 90 2.03 -20.23 -2.05
N CYS A 91 1.53 -19.03 -2.37
CA CYS A 91 1.60 -17.85 -1.52
C CYS A 91 0.77 -18.01 -0.23
N LEU A 92 1.41 -17.94 0.92
CA LEU A 92 0.83 -17.92 2.26
C LEU A 92 0.68 -16.48 2.74
N THR A 93 -0.51 -16.12 3.20
CA THR A 93 -0.83 -14.75 3.68
C THR A 93 -1.42 -14.72 5.08
N GLU A 94 -1.84 -15.88 5.62
CA GLU A 94 -2.34 -16.00 6.98
C GLU A 94 -1.17 -16.16 7.96
N GLU A 95 -1.24 -15.46 9.10
CA GLU A 95 -0.17 -15.46 10.12
C GLU A 95 0.16 -16.87 10.64
N LYS A 96 -0.86 -17.72 10.80
CA LYS A 96 -0.68 -19.12 11.23
C LYS A 96 0.08 -19.95 10.20
N GLU A 97 -0.32 -19.88 8.93
CA GLU A 97 0.34 -20.59 7.83
C GLU A 97 1.80 -20.14 7.67
N ILE A 98 2.06 -18.84 7.82
CA ILE A 98 3.40 -18.26 7.78
C ILE A 98 4.27 -18.80 8.93
N LEU A 99 3.72 -18.85 10.15
CA LEU A 99 4.43 -19.39 11.32
C LEU A 99 4.75 -20.88 11.16
N GLU A 100 3.80 -21.67 10.67
CA GLU A 100 4.00 -23.09 10.37
C GLU A 100 5.10 -23.28 9.33
N ARG A 101 5.08 -22.49 8.24
CA ARG A 101 6.11 -22.53 7.19
C ARG A 101 7.51 -22.17 7.69
N TRP A 102 7.62 -21.17 8.59
CA TRP A 102 8.88 -20.84 9.25
C TRP A 102 9.36 -21.97 10.17
N THR A 103 8.44 -22.59 10.90
CA THR A 103 8.74 -23.70 11.80
C THR A 103 9.25 -24.91 11.01
N GLU A 104 8.61 -25.25 9.90
CA GLU A 104 9.05 -26.30 8.98
C GLU A 104 10.45 -26.00 8.44
N TYR A 105 10.68 -24.81 7.89
CA TYR A 105 11.97 -24.41 7.33
C TYR A 105 13.11 -24.51 8.36
N CYS A 106 12.91 -23.95 9.56
CA CYS A 106 13.90 -24.00 10.62
C CYS A 106 14.18 -25.44 11.05
N SER A 107 13.12 -26.27 11.19
CA SER A 107 13.27 -27.67 11.57
C SER A 107 14.08 -28.44 10.53
N GLU A 108 13.79 -28.28 9.24
CA GLU A 108 14.55 -28.90 8.15
C GLU A 108 16.02 -28.46 8.14
N LEU A 109 16.26 -27.14 8.25
CA LEU A 109 17.60 -26.57 8.23
C LEU A 109 18.47 -27.15 9.35
N TYR A 110 17.97 -27.20 10.58
CA TYR A 110 18.74 -27.69 11.74
C TYR A 110 18.79 -29.21 11.84
N THR A 111 17.79 -29.93 11.29
CA THR A 111 17.85 -31.40 11.21
C THR A 111 18.87 -31.86 10.18
N HIS A 112 19.00 -31.14 9.05
CA HIS A 112 20.01 -31.42 8.02
C HIS A 112 21.45 -31.27 8.54
N VAL A 113 21.71 -30.27 9.39
CA VAL A 113 23.04 -30.05 10.02
C VAL A 113 23.37 -31.15 11.06
N ALA A 114 22.37 -31.70 11.74
CA ALA A 114 22.58 -32.78 12.73
C ALA A 114 22.90 -34.13 12.07
N THR A 115 22.44 -34.37 10.84
CA THR A 115 22.70 -35.59 10.07
C THR A 115 23.78 -35.31 9.02
N GLY A 116 25.04 -35.14 9.45
CA GLY A 116 26.17 -34.73 8.61
C GLY A 116 26.33 -35.53 7.31
N LYS A 117 25.68 -35.07 6.24
CA LYS A 117 25.91 -35.51 4.87
C LYS A 117 25.86 -34.29 3.96
N ASP A 118 26.87 -33.44 4.10
CA ASP A 118 27.18 -32.40 3.13
C ASP A 118 28.05 -32.98 2.01
N PRO A 119 27.59 -33.03 0.74
CA PRO A 119 28.49 -33.19 -0.39
C PRO A 119 28.88 -31.84 -1.03
N ASN A 120 28.49 -30.69 -0.48
CA ASN A 120 28.86 -29.41 -1.06
C ASN A 120 29.05 -28.28 -0.03
N VAL A 121 30.02 -28.46 0.86
CA VAL A 121 30.71 -27.32 1.47
C VAL A 121 31.86 -26.93 0.53
N SER A 122 31.60 -25.97 -0.36
CA SER A 122 32.66 -25.10 -0.89
C SER A 122 32.54 -23.74 -0.20
N HIS A 123 33.54 -23.41 0.59
CA HIS A 123 33.94 -22.06 0.98
C HIS A 123 35.45 -21.97 0.71
N PRO A 124 36.02 -20.83 0.28
CA PRO A 124 35.45 -19.53 -0.09
C PRO A 124 35.28 -19.32 -1.60
#